data_AF-A0A8X7BXZ8-F1
#
_entry.id   AF-A0A8X7BXZ8-F1
#
_cell.length_a   1.000
_cell.length_b   1.000
_cell.length_c   1.000
_cell.angle_alpha   90.00
_cell.angle_beta   90.00
_cell.angle_gamma   90.00
#
_symmetry.space_group_name_H-M   'P 1'
#
loop_
_entity.id
_entity.type
_entity.pdbx_description
1 polymer ?
#
loop_
_entity_poly.entity_id
_entity_poly.type
_entity_poly.pdbx_seq_one_letter_code
_entity_poly.pdbx_strand_id
1 'polypeptide(L)'
;MLKKSNVLHGPLTSEELSEAERFWIQVEQEKFFSEELKSLIDNKIEKESPLYNYMPYLDENVLIRLGGRLEFCNLKYLAKDQLTSPLPSDRINQTPAFSVCGLDFAGPLYVNNFGELQKSYIVLFTCGVTGTLHLELVSDMTTNSFLLAFRRFLARRGSCKVIYTERERDNAKTFLKSKKEIENLSRILSQSMVQNFIAPKKGLFEKISS
;
A
#
# COMPACT_ATOMS: atom_id res chain seq x y z
N MET A 1 35.74 22.95 -15.02
CA MET A 1 35.39 24.11 -15.86
C MET A 1 33.98 23.91 -16.40
N LEU A 2 32.98 24.54 -15.79
CA LEU A 2 31.62 24.56 -16.36
C LEU A 2 31.64 25.43 -17.61
N LYS A 3 31.33 24.84 -18.78
CA LYS A 3 31.15 25.60 -20.02
C LYS A 3 30.03 26.62 -19.79
N LYS A 4 30.25 27.89 -20.11
CA LYS A 4 29.17 28.90 -20.17
C LYS A 4 28.15 28.41 -21.19
N SER A 5 27.04 27.86 -20.73
CA SER A 5 25.87 27.58 -21.55
C SER A 5 25.17 28.89 -21.85
N ASN A 6 24.59 28.99 -23.04
CA ASN A 6 23.75 30.11 -23.44
C ASN A 6 22.63 30.27 -22.41
N VAL A 7 22.65 31.38 -21.66
CA VAL A 7 21.61 31.69 -20.68
C VAL A 7 20.35 32.01 -21.47
N LEU A 8 19.40 31.08 -21.47
CA LEU A 8 18.08 31.30 -22.04
C LEU A 8 17.32 32.24 -21.11
N HIS A 9 16.80 33.34 -21.65
CA HIS A 9 15.98 34.28 -20.91
C HIS A 9 14.50 33.99 -21.17
N GLY A 10 13.75 33.69 -20.12
CA GLY A 10 12.33 33.36 -20.17
C GLY A 10 11.79 32.91 -18.81
N PRO A 11 10.47 32.70 -18.67
CA PRO A 11 9.91 32.05 -17.49
C PRO A 11 10.41 30.60 -17.39
N LEU A 12 10.63 30.11 -16.16
CA LEU A 12 11.01 28.73 -15.88
C LEU A 12 10.04 27.75 -16.55
N THR A 13 10.59 26.85 -17.36
CA THR A 13 9.83 25.76 -17.97
C THR A 13 9.65 24.60 -16.99
N SER A 14 8.63 23.78 -17.22
CA SER A 14 8.41 22.54 -16.47
C SER A 14 9.60 21.59 -16.55
N GLU A 15 10.24 21.53 -17.70
CA GLU A 15 11.41 20.72 -17.99
C GLU A 15 12.61 21.17 -17.17
N GLU A 16 12.90 22.48 -17.15
CA GLU A 16 14.00 23.04 -16.34
C GLU A 16 13.78 22.83 -14.84
N LEU A 17 12.55 22.98 -14.35
CA LEU A 17 12.22 22.69 -12.96
C LEU A 17 12.43 21.21 -12.62
N SER A 18 12.00 20.32 -13.51
CA SER A 18 12.18 18.87 -13.33
C SER A 18 13.65 18.47 -13.37
N GLU A 19 14.45 19.09 -14.24
CA GLU A 19 15.91 18.88 -14.30
C GLU A 19 16.61 19.38 -13.04
N ALA A 20 16.24 20.58 -12.57
CA ALA A 20 16.79 21.15 -11.35
C ALA A 20 16.43 20.32 -10.12
N GLU A 21 15.19 19.84 -10.02
CA GLU A 21 14.75 18.95 -8.95
C GLU A 21 15.54 17.65 -8.95
N ARG A 22 15.63 16.97 -10.10
CA ARG A 22 16.42 15.73 -10.25
C ARG A 22 17.88 15.95 -9.86
N PHE A 23 18.47 17.07 -10.28
CA PHE A 23 19.85 17.42 -9.95
C PHE A 23 20.08 17.50 -8.44
N TRP A 24 19.22 18.24 -7.72
CA TRP A 24 19.38 18.38 -6.28
C TRP A 24 19.14 17.07 -5.53
N ILE A 25 18.18 16.26 -5.96
CA ILE A 25 17.95 14.93 -5.38
C ILE A 25 19.19 14.05 -5.56
N GLN A 26 19.79 14.05 -6.76
CA GLN A 26 21.01 13.28 -7.02
C GLN A 26 22.15 13.70 -6.10
N VAL A 27 22.40 15.01 -5.97
CA VAL A 27 23.47 15.55 -5.12
C VAL A 27 23.31 15.12 -3.66
N GLU A 28 22.10 15.20 -3.12
CA GLU A 28 21.84 14.80 -1.74
C GLU A 28 21.94 13.27 -1.56
N GLN A 29 21.47 12.49 -2.53
CA GLN A 29 21.60 11.03 -2.49
C GLN A 29 23.05 10.56 -2.57
N GLU A 30 23.88 11.17 -3.44
CA GLU A 30 25.32 10.88 -3.48
C GLU A 30 26.02 11.24 -2.18
N LYS A 31 25.56 12.27 -1.48
CA LYS A 31 26.16 12.71 -0.22
C LYS A 31 25.82 11.80 0.96
N PHE A 32 24.58 11.32 1.04
CA PHE A 32 24.08 10.60 2.21
C PHE A 32 23.90 9.09 2.01
N PHE A 33 23.79 8.62 0.76
CA PHE A 33 23.48 7.24 0.40
C PHE A 33 24.43 6.70 -0.68
N SER A 34 25.72 7.10 -0.63
CA SER A 34 26.72 6.71 -1.63
C SER A 34 26.96 5.21 -1.71
N GLU A 35 26.86 4.49 -0.58
CA GLU A 35 27.07 3.04 -0.53
C GLU A 35 25.83 2.30 -1.05
N GLU A 36 24.63 2.80 -0.77
CA GLU A 36 23.38 2.32 -1.37
C GLU A 36 23.38 2.52 -2.88
N LEU A 37 23.82 3.66 -3.39
CA LEU A 37 23.94 3.91 -4.83
C LEU A 37 24.84 2.87 -5.50
N LYS A 38 26.02 2.59 -4.93
CA LYS A 38 26.96 1.59 -5.47
C LYS A 38 26.37 0.18 -5.44
N SER A 39 25.73 -0.19 -4.34
CA SER A 39 25.23 -1.54 -4.11
C SER A 39 23.94 -1.81 -4.92
N LEU A 40 23.11 -0.79 -5.16
CA LEU A 40 21.90 -0.88 -5.98
C LEU A 40 22.17 -1.02 -7.49
N ILE A 41 23.35 -0.65 -7.99
CA ILE A 41 23.74 -0.95 -9.38
C ILE A 41 23.68 -2.47 -9.64
N ASP A 42 24.07 -3.28 -8.66
CA ASP A 42 24.02 -4.74 -8.71
C ASP A 42 22.69 -5.32 -8.17
N ASN A 43 21.68 -4.47 -7.93
CA ASN A 43 20.41 -4.81 -7.27
C ASN A 43 20.59 -5.54 -5.92
N LYS A 44 21.65 -5.23 -5.18
CA LYS A 44 21.95 -5.83 -3.87
C LYS A 44 22.11 -4.74 -2.85
N ILE A 45 21.18 -4.64 -1.91
CA ILE A 45 21.31 -3.72 -0.78
C ILE A 45 21.66 -4.49 0.50
N GLU A 46 22.57 -3.94 1.29
CA GLU A 46 22.99 -4.51 2.57
C GLU A 46 21.86 -4.43 3.61
N LYS A 47 21.78 -5.41 4.52
CA LYS A 47 20.68 -5.50 5.51
C LYS A 47 20.73 -4.36 6.53
N GLU A 48 21.92 -3.82 6.71
CA GLU A 48 22.28 -2.75 7.63
C GLU A 48 21.90 -1.38 7.07
N SER A 49 21.59 -1.27 5.77
CA SER A 49 21.19 0.01 5.17
C SER A 49 19.86 0.49 5.76
N PRO A 50 19.72 1.80 6.06
CA PRO A 50 18.45 2.39 6.45
C PRO A 50 17.35 2.22 5.38
N LEU A 51 17.73 2.02 4.13
CA LEU A 51 16.80 1.87 3.01
C LEU A 51 16.38 0.41 2.78
N TYR A 52 17.02 -0.58 3.42
CA TYR A 52 16.83 -2.00 3.13
C TYR A 52 15.36 -2.47 3.19
N ASN A 53 14.59 -1.97 4.17
CA ASN A 53 13.18 -2.36 4.33
C ASN A 53 12.22 -1.64 3.37
N TYR A 54 12.68 -0.61 2.67
CA TYR A 54 11.85 0.22 1.79
C TYR A 54 11.96 -0.18 0.30
N MET A 55 12.49 -1.37 0.03
CA MET A 55 12.66 -1.94 -1.32
C MET A 55 13.21 -0.91 -2.33
N PRO A 56 14.41 -0.37 -2.10
CA PRO A 56 14.95 0.68 -2.94
C PRO A 56 15.38 0.13 -4.30
N TYR A 57 15.22 0.93 -5.33
CA TYR A 57 15.64 0.64 -6.70
C TYR A 57 16.17 1.90 -7.38
N LEU A 58 16.94 1.72 -8.46
CA LEU A 58 17.38 2.85 -9.29
C LEU A 58 16.39 3.05 -10.44
N ASP A 59 15.96 4.29 -10.64
CA ASP A 59 15.18 4.64 -11.83
C ASP A 59 16.06 4.84 -13.07
N GLU A 60 15.42 5.16 -14.19
CA GLU A 60 16.08 5.45 -15.48
C GLU A 60 17.08 6.62 -15.43
N ASN A 61 16.99 7.48 -14.40
CA ASN A 61 17.88 8.61 -14.18
C ASN A 61 18.93 8.33 -13.08
N VAL A 62 19.08 7.07 -12.64
CA VAL A 62 20.04 6.65 -11.61
C VAL A 62 19.78 7.32 -10.25
N LEU A 63 18.52 7.66 -9.96
CA LEU A 63 18.10 8.12 -8.64
C LEU A 63 17.60 6.93 -7.83
N ILE A 64 17.96 6.90 -6.54
CA ILE A 64 17.35 5.96 -5.60
C ILE A 64 15.88 6.35 -5.45
N ARG A 65 15.01 5.44 -5.86
CA ARG A 65 13.59 5.45 -5.58
C ARG A 65 13.29 4.42 -4.51
N LEU A 66 12.31 4.74 -3.68
CA LEU A 66 11.73 3.78 -2.76
C LEU A 66 10.46 3.26 -3.40
N GLY A 67 10.28 1.94 -3.36
CA GLY A 67 9.02 1.34 -3.76
C GLY A 67 7.89 1.98 -2.97
N GLY A 68 6.91 2.55 -3.68
CA GLY A 68 5.72 3.09 -3.02
C GLY A 68 4.82 1.97 -2.53
N ARG A 69 3.95 2.28 -1.54
CA ARG A 69 2.82 1.45 -1.06
C ARG A 69 1.81 1.04 -2.17
N LEU A 70 2.06 1.45 -3.42
CA LEU A 70 1.19 1.33 -4.58
C LEU A 70 1.83 0.64 -5.78
N GLU A 71 3.12 0.29 -5.76
CA GLU A 71 3.77 -0.36 -6.93
C GLU A 71 3.24 -1.78 -7.21
N PHE A 72 2.68 -2.45 -6.21
CA PHE A 72 1.96 -3.72 -6.38
C PHE A 72 0.45 -3.56 -6.56
N CYS A 73 -0.07 -2.33 -6.45
CA CYS A 73 -1.41 -2.04 -6.93
C CYS A 73 -1.31 -1.81 -8.43
N ASN A 74 -2.10 -2.52 -9.24
CA ASN A 74 -2.24 -2.23 -10.67
C ASN A 74 -3.02 -0.91 -10.91
N LEU A 75 -2.79 0.11 -10.08
CA LEU A 75 -3.36 1.45 -10.09
C LEU A 75 -2.42 2.40 -10.83
N LYS A 76 -2.05 2.07 -12.07
CA LYS A 76 -1.34 3.01 -12.97
C LYS A 76 -2.17 4.24 -13.37
N TYR A 77 -3.39 4.42 -12.83
CA TYR A 77 -4.34 5.40 -13.36
C TYR A 77 -4.56 6.67 -12.52
N LEU A 78 -4.00 6.80 -11.32
CA LEU A 78 -4.37 7.93 -10.42
C LEU A 78 -3.22 8.79 -9.88
N ALA A 79 -1.97 8.52 -10.27
CA ALA A 79 -0.82 9.27 -9.78
C ALA A 79 0.04 9.84 -10.92
N LYS A 80 -0.59 10.38 -11.97
CA LYS A 80 0.07 11.33 -12.86
C LYS A 80 -0.74 12.62 -12.91
N ASP A 81 -0.03 13.70 -12.58
CA ASP A 81 -0.37 15.12 -12.69
C ASP A 81 -1.37 15.68 -11.68
N GLN A 82 -0.82 16.23 -10.59
CA GLN A 82 -1.43 17.35 -9.88
C GLN A 82 -1.38 18.60 -10.78
N LEU A 83 -2.34 18.72 -11.69
CA LEU A 83 -2.78 20.00 -12.26
C LEU A 83 -4.31 19.97 -12.29
N THR A 84 -4.91 20.82 -11.46
CA THR A 84 -6.37 20.98 -11.38
C THR A 84 -6.92 21.46 -12.72
N SER A 85 -7.50 20.54 -13.49
CA SER A 85 -8.27 20.77 -14.71
C SER A 85 -9.61 20.04 -14.57
N PRO A 86 -10.75 20.55 -15.09
CA PRO A 86 -12.06 19.99 -14.80
C PRO A 86 -12.13 18.54 -15.25
N LEU A 87 -12.58 17.70 -14.33
CA LEU A 87 -12.44 16.24 -14.46
C LEU A 87 -13.29 15.72 -15.64
N PRO A 88 -12.72 14.92 -16.55
CA PRO A 88 -13.42 14.38 -17.71
C PRO A 88 -14.65 13.56 -17.30
N SER A 89 -15.67 13.57 -18.15
CA SER A 89 -16.94 12.83 -17.99
C SER A 89 -16.79 11.31 -17.86
N ASP A 90 -15.58 10.77 -18.05
CA ASP A 90 -15.25 9.34 -17.96
C ASP A 90 -14.67 8.92 -16.59
N ARG A 91 -14.84 9.72 -15.54
CA ARG A 91 -14.44 9.36 -14.16
C ARG A 91 -15.35 8.29 -13.52
N ILE A 92 -15.78 7.28 -14.27
CA ILE A 92 -16.84 6.34 -13.89
C ILE A 92 -16.42 4.90 -14.21
N ASN A 93 -15.45 4.37 -13.47
CA ASN A 93 -15.57 2.98 -13.02
C ASN A 93 -16.21 3.04 -11.63
N GLN A 94 -17.54 2.89 -11.55
CA GLN A 94 -18.28 2.86 -10.27
C GLN A 94 -17.90 1.61 -9.50
N THR A 95 -16.73 1.64 -8.87
CA THR A 95 -16.30 0.57 -7.98
C THR A 95 -16.75 0.95 -6.57
N PRO A 96 -17.52 0.11 -5.87
CA PRO A 96 -17.98 0.43 -4.52
C PRO A 96 -16.81 0.75 -3.59
N ALA A 97 -17.01 1.65 -2.62
CA ALA A 97 -16.01 1.86 -1.57
C ALA A 97 -15.68 0.51 -0.89
N PHE A 98 -14.41 0.33 -0.52
CA PHE A 98 -13.86 -0.89 0.06
C PHE A 98 -13.90 -2.15 -0.84
N SER A 99 -14.24 -2.02 -2.12
CA SER A 99 -14.10 -3.12 -3.09
C SER A 99 -12.65 -3.58 -3.25
N VAL A 100 -11.70 -2.65 -3.10
CA VAL A 100 -10.26 -2.86 -3.13
C VAL A 100 -9.69 -2.28 -1.86
N CYS A 101 -8.99 -3.10 -1.06
CA CYS A 101 -8.42 -2.66 0.21
C CYS A 101 -6.94 -3.05 0.35
N GLY A 102 -6.14 -2.15 0.91
CA GLY A 102 -4.86 -2.47 1.52
C GLY A 102 -5.06 -2.86 2.98
N LEU A 103 -4.21 -3.76 3.48
CA LEU A 103 -4.27 -4.28 4.84
C LEU A 103 -2.94 -4.11 5.55
N ASP A 104 -2.98 -3.58 6.76
CA ASP A 104 -1.79 -3.36 7.60
C ASP A 104 -2.11 -3.52 9.09
N PHE A 105 -1.08 -3.65 9.91
CA PHE A 105 -1.14 -3.56 11.37
C PHE A 105 -0.40 -2.32 11.87
N ALA A 106 -1.00 -1.56 12.78
CA ALA A 106 -0.33 -0.54 13.56
C ALA A 106 -0.27 -0.95 15.03
N GLY A 107 0.88 -0.76 15.65
CA GLY A 107 1.08 -1.04 17.07
C GLY A 107 2.52 -1.47 17.37
N PRO A 108 2.82 -1.75 18.64
CA PRO A 108 1.86 -1.97 19.71
C PRO A 108 1.33 -0.69 20.37
N LEU A 109 0.04 -0.72 20.71
CA LEU A 109 -0.61 0.23 21.60
C LEU A 109 -0.88 -0.44 22.94
N TYR A 110 -0.98 0.36 24.00
CA TYR A 110 -1.29 -0.12 25.33
C TYR A 110 -2.67 0.40 25.72
N VAL A 111 -3.63 -0.51 25.82
CA VAL A 111 -5.03 -0.21 26.12
C VAL A 111 -5.32 -0.61 27.55
N ASN A 112 -5.95 0.28 28.32
CA ASN A 112 -6.40 -0.05 29.65
C ASN A 112 -7.65 -0.93 29.56
N ASN A 113 -7.52 -2.20 29.98
CA ASN A 113 -8.59 -3.16 30.05
C ASN A 113 -8.90 -3.43 31.54
N PHE A 114 -9.91 -2.74 32.07
CA PHE A 114 -10.36 -2.86 33.46
C PHE A 114 -9.26 -2.71 34.53
N GLY A 115 -8.30 -1.80 34.31
CA GLY A 115 -7.21 -1.51 35.22
C GLY A 115 -5.89 -2.19 34.86
N GLU A 116 -5.90 -3.15 33.93
CA GLU A 116 -4.68 -3.78 33.43
C GLU A 116 -4.29 -3.20 32.07
N LEU A 117 -3.02 -2.85 31.93
CA LEU A 117 -2.49 -2.32 30.67
C LEU A 117 -2.21 -3.48 29.70
N GLN A 118 -3.05 -3.61 28.68
CA GLN A 118 -2.96 -4.69 27.69
C GLN A 118 -2.34 -4.19 26.39
N LYS A 119 -1.28 -4.87 25.95
CA LYS A 119 -0.70 -4.69 24.62
C LYS A 119 -1.73 -5.08 23.55
N SER A 120 -1.99 -4.20 22.61
CA SER A 120 -3.00 -4.32 21.56
C SER A 120 -2.46 -3.76 20.24
N TYR A 121 -3.15 -4.06 19.15
CA TYR A 121 -2.80 -3.65 17.80
C TYR A 121 -4.05 -3.16 17.07
N ILE A 122 -3.87 -2.35 16.05
CA ILE A 122 -4.94 -1.90 15.17
C ILE A 122 -4.74 -2.56 13.81
N VAL A 123 -5.77 -3.21 13.30
CA VAL A 123 -5.85 -3.62 11.90
C VAL A 123 -6.36 -2.44 11.08
N LEU A 124 -5.63 -2.07 10.04
CA LEU A 124 -5.96 -0.99 9.13
C LEU A 124 -6.46 -1.56 7.82
N PHE A 125 -7.66 -1.16 7.42
CA PHE A 125 -8.22 -1.44 6.11
C PHE A 125 -8.28 -0.13 5.31
N THR A 126 -7.37 0.03 4.38
CA THR A 126 -7.27 1.22 3.53
C THR A 126 -8.02 1.02 2.23
N CYS A 127 -9.06 1.81 1.97
CA CYS A 127 -9.80 1.72 0.73
C CYS A 127 -8.98 2.26 -0.46
N GLY A 128 -8.64 1.41 -1.43
CA GLY A 128 -7.95 1.82 -2.65
C GLY A 128 -8.81 2.65 -3.63
N VAL A 129 -10.13 2.71 -3.41
CA VAL A 129 -11.06 3.50 -4.24
C VAL A 129 -11.21 4.94 -3.73
N THR A 130 -11.20 5.13 -2.40
CA THR A 130 -11.54 6.43 -1.77
C THR A 130 -10.43 6.96 -0.86
N GLY A 131 -9.40 6.18 -0.55
CA GLY A 131 -8.41 6.50 0.47
C GLY A 131 -8.90 6.39 1.91
N THR A 132 -10.18 6.05 2.14
CA THR A 132 -10.77 5.98 3.48
C THR A 132 -10.19 4.83 4.30
N LEU A 133 -9.91 5.08 5.59
CA LEU A 133 -9.47 4.08 6.55
C LEU A 133 -10.64 3.49 7.34
N HIS A 134 -10.62 2.17 7.55
CA HIS A 134 -11.42 1.49 8.56
C HIS A 134 -10.48 0.80 9.55
N LEU A 135 -10.66 1.04 10.85
CA LEU A 135 -9.77 0.58 11.91
C LEU A 135 -10.48 -0.45 12.78
N GLU A 136 -9.79 -1.53 13.13
CA GLU A 136 -10.27 -2.56 14.06
C GLU A 136 -9.21 -2.83 15.13
N LEU A 137 -9.57 -2.62 16.41
CA LEU A 137 -8.69 -2.97 17.52
C LEU A 137 -8.67 -4.49 17.73
N VAL A 138 -7.49 -5.04 17.98
CA VAL A 138 -7.25 -6.44 18.32
C VAL A 138 -6.23 -6.58 19.44
N SER A 139 -6.30 -7.67 20.20
CA SER A 139 -5.37 -7.97 21.29
C SER A 139 -3.97 -8.36 20.82
N ASP A 140 -3.88 -8.96 19.63
CA ASP A 140 -2.65 -9.52 19.09
C ASP A 140 -2.69 -9.57 17.56
N MET A 141 -1.54 -9.84 16.96
CA MET A 141 -1.37 -9.95 15.51
C MET A 141 -1.54 -11.40 15.02
N THR A 142 -2.32 -12.24 15.72
CA THR A 142 -2.56 -13.62 15.30
C THR A 142 -3.63 -13.71 14.21
N THR A 143 -3.65 -14.85 13.50
CA THR A 143 -4.64 -15.15 12.46
C THR A 143 -6.08 -15.06 13.00
N ASN A 144 -6.34 -15.60 14.19
CA ASN A 144 -7.70 -15.61 14.77
C ASN A 144 -8.21 -14.21 15.07
N SER A 145 -7.37 -13.38 15.70
CA SER A 145 -7.70 -11.98 16.00
C SER A 145 -7.95 -11.18 14.73
N PHE A 146 -7.13 -11.40 13.70
CA PHE A 146 -7.34 -10.80 12.39
C PHE A 146 -8.65 -11.27 11.73
N LEU A 147 -8.95 -12.57 11.70
CA LEU A 147 -10.18 -13.09 11.09
C LEU A 147 -11.44 -12.52 11.75
N LEU A 148 -11.42 -12.34 13.08
CA LEU A 148 -12.51 -11.70 13.80
C LEU A 148 -12.65 -10.22 13.42
N ALA A 149 -11.54 -9.48 13.33
CA ALA A 149 -11.53 -8.09 12.85
C ALA A 149 -12.03 -7.99 11.41
N PHE A 150 -11.58 -8.89 10.53
CA PHE A 150 -11.97 -8.94 9.14
C PHE A 150 -13.46 -9.24 8.97
N ARG A 151 -14.01 -10.18 9.75
CA ARG A 151 -15.44 -10.45 9.78
C ARG A 151 -16.25 -9.21 10.18
N ARG A 152 -15.79 -8.46 11.19
CA ARG A 152 -16.42 -7.21 11.61
C ARG A 152 -16.33 -6.11 10.55
N PHE A 153 -15.20 -6.03 9.84
CA PHE A 153 -15.03 -5.12 8.71
C PHE A 153 -16.05 -5.40 7.60
N LEU A 154 -16.15 -6.65 7.14
CA LEU A 154 -17.08 -7.05 6.08
C LEU A 154 -18.54 -6.84 6.46
N ALA A 155 -18.90 -7.17 7.71
CA ALA A 155 -20.26 -6.95 8.20
C ALA A 155 -20.68 -5.47 8.12
N ARG A 156 -19.73 -4.53 8.26
CA ARG A 156 -19.99 -3.08 8.19
C ARG A 156 -19.83 -2.47 6.79
N ARG A 157 -18.80 -2.88 6.05
CA ARG A 157 -18.43 -2.27 4.75
C ARG A 157 -18.99 -3.01 3.54
N GLY A 158 -19.46 -4.23 3.71
CA GLY A 158 -19.91 -5.07 2.62
C GLY A 158 -18.76 -5.79 1.94
N SER A 159 -19.01 -6.28 0.73
CA SER A 159 -18.11 -7.18 0.02
C SER A 159 -16.85 -6.48 -0.48
N CYS A 160 -15.70 -6.91 0.05
CA CYS A 160 -14.39 -6.58 -0.50
C CYS A 160 -14.04 -7.60 -1.60
N LYS A 161 -13.67 -7.14 -2.80
CA LYS A 161 -13.33 -8.03 -3.92
C LYS A 161 -11.86 -8.42 -3.91
N VAL A 162 -11.01 -7.45 -3.59
CA VAL A 162 -9.56 -7.58 -3.63
C VAL A 162 -8.95 -7.00 -2.36
N ILE A 163 -8.07 -7.79 -1.73
CA ILE A 163 -7.26 -7.32 -0.61
C ILE A 163 -5.79 -7.47 -0.98
N TYR A 164 -5.07 -6.37 -0.84
CA TYR A 164 -3.62 -6.28 -0.91
C TYR A 164 -3.05 -6.28 0.49
N THR A 165 -1.99 -7.05 0.69
CA THR A 165 -1.26 -7.14 1.96
C THR A 165 0.21 -6.92 1.66
N GLU A 166 0.89 -6.07 2.41
CA GLU A 166 2.33 -5.90 2.19
C GLU A 166 3.11 -7.11 2.69
N ARG A 167 4.17 -7.48 1.95
CA ARG A 167 5.10 -8.54 2.34
C ARG A 167 6.12 -8.04 3.36
N GLU A 168 5.66 -7.48 4.47
CA GLU A 168 6.56 -7.29 5.62
C GLU A 168 6.74 -8.63 6.33
N ARG A 169 8.00 -9.03 6.54
CA ARG A 169 8.44 -10.37 6.95
C ARG A 169 7.72 -10.97 8.17
N ASP A 170 7.15 -10.12 9.03
CA ASP A 170 6.49 -10.52 10.27
C ASP A 170 4.95 -10.43 10.19
N ASN A 171 4.39 -9.37 9.58
CA ASN A 171 2.94 -9.17 9.44
C ASN A 171 2.34 -10.05 8.33
N ALA A 172 3.09 -10.22 7.23
CA ALA A 172 2.64 -10.96 6.06
C ALA A 172 2.30 -12.41 6.38
N LYS A 173 2.99 -13.05 7.34
CA LYS A 173 2.74 -14.44 7.72
C LYS A 173 1.34 -14.65 8.28
N THR A 174 0.85 -13.72 9.11
CA THR A 174 -0.51 -13.78 9.65
C THR A 174 -1.53 -13.65 8.52
N PHE A 175 -1.33 -12.70 7.60
CA PHE A 175 -2.23 -12.49 6.46
C PHE A 175 -2.20 -13.64 5.45
N LEU A 176 -1.01 -14.19 5.16
CA LEU A 176 -0.82 -15.37 4.31
C LEU A 176 -1.46 -16.62 4.91
N LYS A 177 -1.35 -16.84 6.22
CA LYS A 177 -2.07 -17.93 6.90
C LYS A 177 -3.58 -17.72 6.82
N SER A 178 -4.03 -16.49 7.04
CA SER A 178 -5.44 -16.11 6.94
C SER A 178 -5.97 -16.27 5.52
N LYS A 179 -5.15 -16.10 4.48
CA LYS A 179 -5.54 -16.32 3.08
C LYS A 179 -6.07 -17.74 2.87
N LYS A 180 -5.38 -18.77 3.37
CA LYS A 180 -5.84 -20.17 3.24
C LYS A 180 -7.19 -20.38 3.92
N GLU A 181 -7.38 -19.75 5.07
CA GLU A 181 -8.62 -19.85 5.85
C GLU A 181 -9.77 -19.06 5.21
N ILE A 182 -9.47 -17.87 4.68
CA ILE A 182 -10.41 -17.03 3.92
C ILE A 182 -10.74 -17.68 2.57
N GLU A 183 -9.81 -18.36 1.90
CA GLU A 183 -10.08 -19.13 0.68
C GLU A 183 -10.98 -20.32 0.99
N ASN A 184 -10.75 -21.02 2.10
CA ASN A 184 -11.64 -22.08 2.56
C ASN A 184 -13.04 -21.54 2.92
N LEU A 185 -13.10 -20.42 3.64
CA LEU A 185 -14.36 -19.74 3.96
C LEU A 185 -15.05 -19.22 2.70
N SER A 186 -14.32 -18.65 1.75
CA SER A 186 -14.84 -18.21 0.45
C SER A 186 -15.41 -19.38 -0.32
N ARG A 187 -14.73 -20.53 -0.32
CA ARG A 187 -15.23 -21.77 -0.92
C ARG A 187 -16.52 -22.25 -0.26
N ILE A 188 -16.60 -22.23 1.07
CA ILE A 188 -17.82 -22.61 1.84
C ILE A 188 -18.94 -21.62 1.57
N LEU A 189 -18.65 -20.32 1.63
CA LEU A 189 -19.62 -19.25 1.41
C LEU A 189 -20.08 -19.21 -0.05
N SER A 190 -19.27 -19.64 -1.01
CA SER A 190 -19.64 -19.77 -2.43
C SER A 190 -20.46 -21.03 -2.74
N GLN A 191 -20.66 -21.92 -1.76
CA GLN A 191 -21.56 -23.06 -1.93
C GLN A 191 -22.99 -22.55 -2.10
N SER A 192 -23.69 -23.09 -3.10
CA SER A 192 -25.06 -22.72 -3.45
C SER A 192 -26.03 -22.76 -2.26
N MET A 193 -25.86 -23.75 -1.38
CA MET A 193 -26.66 -23.89 -0.16
C MET A 193 -26.47 -22.72 0.82
N VAL A 194 -25.25 -22.21 0.96
CA VAL A 194 -24.90 -21.10 1.88
C VAL A 194 -25.28 -19.76 1.25
N GLN A 195 -25.08 -19.59 -0.06
CA GLN A 195 -25.56 -18.42 -0.82
C GLN A 195 -27.09 -18.28 -0.78
N ASN A 196 -27.82 -19.39 -0.79
CA ASN A 196 -29.28 -19.38 -0.67
C ASN A 196 -29.77 -19.06 0.74
N PHE A 197 -28.94 -19.27 1.76
CA PHE A 197 -29.26 -19.00 3.17
C PHE A 197 -28.89 -17.57 3.58
N ILE A 198 -27.80 -17.02 3.05
CA ILE A 198 -27.39 -15.64 3.26
C ILE A 198 -28.13 -14.77 2.24
N ALA A 199 -29.15 -14.03 2.69
CA ALA A 199 -29.95 -13.11 1.88
C ALA A 199 -29.11 -12.27 0.87
N PRO A 200 -29.69 -11.84 -0.27
CA PRO A 200 -28.99 -11.59 -1.53
C PRO A 200 -28.16 -10.30 -1.50
N LYS A 201 -27.05 -10.29 -0.76
CA LYS A 201 -25.98 -9.29 -0.91
C LYS A 201 -24.90 -9.92 -1.78
N LYS A 202 -25.13 -9.79 -3.09
CA LYS A 202 -24.25 -10.25 -4.17
C LYS A 202 -22.81 -9.79 -3.98
N GLY A 203 -21.88 -10.72 -4.24
CA GLY A 203 -20.47 -10.45 -4.49
C GLY A 203 -19.58 -11.07 -3.42
N LEU A 204 -19.13 -12.29 -3.63
CA LEU A 204 -18.11 -12.91 -2.79
C LEU A 204 -16.75 -12.81 -3.48
N PHE A 205 -15.71 -12.54 -2.68
CA PHE A 205 -14.28 -12.33 -2.98
C PHE A 205 -13.74 -12.94 -4.28
N GLU A 206 -13.01 -12.14 -5.07
CA GLU A 206 -12.39 -12.62 -6.32
C GLU A 206 -10.87 -12.84 -6.20
N LYS A 207 -10.14 -12.19 -5.28
CA LYS A 207 -8.69 -12.46 -5.13
C LYS A 207 -8.04 -11.87 -3.87
N ILE A 208 -7.14 -12.63 -3.24
CA ILE A 208 -6.10 -12.10 -2.33
C ILE A 208 -4.76 -12.22 -3.06
N SER A 209 -4.25 -11.10 -3.57
CA SER A 209 -2.96 -11.03 -4.25
C SER A 209 -1.85 -10.58 -3.30
N SER A 210 -0.73 -11.30 -3.35
CA SER A 210 0.50 -11.07 -2.58
C SER A 210 1.59 -10.42 -3.40
#